data_AF-A0A060DHB9-F1
#
_entry.id   AF-A0A060DHB9-F1
#
_cell.length_a   1.000
_cell.length_b   1.000
_cell.length_c   1.000
_cell.angle_alpha   90.00
_cell.angle_beta   90.00
_cell.angle_gamma   90.00
#
_symmetry.space_group_name_H-M   'P 1'
#
loop_
_entity.id
_entity.type
_entity.pdbx_description
1 polymer ?
#
loop_
_entity_poly.entity_id
_entity_poly.type
_entity_poly.pdbx_seq_one_letter_code
_entity_poly.pdbx_strand_id
1 'polypeptide(L)'
;MFVAFDAAYQNGITVESQNLQVDGKGLHVDFSQNGWMDRADIENAITGLDTAEQRVRSASQAFMTGLGIITTREDFLKGFSDVLDEGAAKLTLADQNKEGATLLTLQTRQQLSQTALGLANQNQQAILSLFR
;
A
#
# COMPACT_ATOMS: atom_id res chain seq x y z
N MET A 1 -13.73 -8.69 17.31
CA MET A 1 -12.83 -7.65 16.73
C MET A 1 -13.71 -6.75 15.89
N PHE A 2 -13.77 -5.46 16.20
CA PHE A 2 -14.52 -4.49 15.41
C PHE A 2 -13.52 -3.56 14.71
N VAL A 3 -13.67 -3.43 13.39
CA VAL A 3 -12.86 -2.53 12.57
C VAL A 3 -13.80 -1.41 12.13
N ALA A 4 -13.71 -0.25 12.79
CA ALA A 4 -14.44 0.94 12.41
C ALA A 4 -13.53 1.93 11.68
N PHE A 5 -14.07 2.50 10.61
CA PHE A 5 -13.54 3.71 10.03
C PHE A 5 -14.14 4.90 10.76
N ASP A 6 -13.29 5.83 11.18
CA ASP A 6 -13.74 7.16 11.57
C ASP A 6 -14.54 7.75 10.39
N ALA A 7 -15.81 8.07 10.63
CA ALA A 7 -16.70 8.68 9.64
C ALA A 7 -16.19 10.06 9.17
N ALA A 8 -15.25 10.67 9.90
CA ALA A 8 -14.59 11.91 9.52
C ALA A 8 -13.35 11.71 8.62
N TYR A 9 -12.97 10.48 8.28
CA TYR A 9 -11.79 10.13 7.46
C TYR A 9 -10.45 10.66 8.02
N GLN A 10 -10.38 11.06 9.29
CA GLN A 10 -9.23 11.83 9.77
C GLN A 10 -8.12 10.97 10.39
N ASN A 11 -8.39 9.86 11.09
CA ASN A 11 -7.32 9.14 11.79
C ASN A 11 -7.53 7.61 11.92
N GLY A 12 -6.78 6.83 11.14
CA GLY A 12 -6.40 5.45 11.48
C GLY A 12 -7.45 4.33 11.31
N ILE A 13 -6.96 3.08 11.30
CA ILE A 13 -7.79 1.88 11.48
C ILE A 13 -7.83 1.60 12.98
N THR A 14 -9.00 1.72 13.60
CA THR A 14 -9.17 1.31 15.00
C THR A 14 -9.56 -0.16 15.04
N VAL A 15 -8.73 -0.97 15.70
CA VAL A 15 -8.99 -2.40 15.93
C VAL A 15 -9.35 -2.58 17.39
N GLU A 16 -10.64 -2.78 17.66
CA GLU A 16 -11.11 -3.06 19.01
C GLU A 16 -11.14 -4.58 19.27
N SER A 17 -10.57 -5.00 20.40
CA SER A 17 -10.63 -6.39 20.85
C SER A 17 -12.00 -6.68 21.47
N GLN A 18 -12.45 -7.92 21.32
CA GLN A 18 -13.69 -8.39 21.94
C GLN A 18 -13.35 -9.40 23.02
N ASN A 19 -13.87 -9.20 24.22
CA ASN A 19 -13.61 -10.12 25.33
C ASN A 19 -14.40 -11.42 25.12
N LEU A 20 -13.70 -12.49 24.74
CA LEU A 20 -14.23 -13.85 24.59
C LEU A 20 -13.77 -14.79 25.73
N GLN A 21 -13.33 -14.24 26.85
CA GLN A 21 -13.00 -15.02 28.04
C GLN A 21 -14.28 -15.37 28.82
N VAL A 22 -14.25 -16.46 29.57
CA VAL A 22 -15.39 -16.88 30.42
C VAL A 22 -15.48 -16.08 31.72
N ASP A 23 -14.42 -15.40 32.12
CA ASP A 23 -14.37 -14.53 33.28
C ASP A 23 -14.62 -13.04 32.91
N GLY A 24 -14.65 -12.17 33.92
CA GLY A 24 -14.69 -10.71 33.73
C GLY A 24 -15.90 -10.15 32.96
N LYS A 25 -16.95 -10.96 32.77
CA LYS A 25 -18.15 -10.75 31.91
C LYS A 25 -17.89 -10.71 30.39
N GLY A 26 -16.96 -11.54 29.90
CA GLY A 26 -16.77 -11.81 28.47
C GLY A 26 -17.92 -12.60 27.83
N LEU A 27 -17.90 -13.94 27.88
CA LEU A 27 -18.91 -14.79 27.24
C LEU A 27 -20.22 -14.93 28.02
N HIS A 28 -20.31 -14.38 29.24
CA HIS A 28 -21.50 -14.50 30.11
C HIS A 28 -21.87 -15.95 30.45
N VAL A 29 -20.85 -16.80 30.60
CA VAL A 29 -21.02 -18.13 31.19
C VAL A 29 -20.75 -18.01 32.68
N ASP A 30 -21.80 -18.11 33.50
CA ASP A 30 -21.66 -18.04 34.96
C ASP A 30 -21.29 -19.42 35.55
N PHE A 31 -20.76 -19.40 36.78
CA PHE A 31 -20.54 -20.64 37.53
C PHE A 31 -21.87 -21.36 37.80
N SER A 32 -21.77 -22.68 38.01
CA SER A 32 -22.89 -23.50 38.44
C SER A 32 -23.60 -22.89 39.66
N GLN A 33 -24.90 -22.63 39.52
CA GLN A 33 -25.74 -22.31 40.66
C GLN A 33 -26.16 -23.60 41.36
N ASN A 34 -26.09 -23.58 42.70
CA ASN A 34 -26.53 -24.66 43.58
C ASN A 34 -26.11 -26.08 43.15
N GLY A 35 -24.95 -26.23 42.48
CA GLY A 35 -24.45 -27.52 42.03
C GLY A 35 -25.34 -28.24 41.01
N TRP A 36 -26.17 -27.53 40.25
CA TRP A 36 -27.11 -28.11 39.27
C TRP A 36 -28.18 -29.01 39.89
N MET A 37 -28.55 -28.75 41.14
CA MET A 37 -29.41 -29.65 41.91
C MET A 37 -30.87 -29.61 41.46
N ASP A 38 -31.32 -28.51 40.85
CA ASP A 38 -32.67 -28.42 40.30
C ASP A 38 -32.69 -28.15 38.78
N ARG A 39 -33.89 -28.27 38.21
CA ARG A 39 -34.10 -28.08 36.78
C ARG A 39 -33.84 -26.62 36.35
N ALA A 40 -34.14 -25.65 37.21
CA ALA A 40 -33.96 -24.25 36.89
C ALA A 40 -32.47 -23.90 36.77
N ASP A 41 -31.61 -24.49 37.61
CA ASP A 41 -30.15 -24.34 37.53
C ASP A 41 -29.61 -24.81 36.16
N ILE A 42 -30.10 -25.96 35.68
CA ILE A 42 -29.71 -26.52 34.37
C ILE A 42 -30.21 -25.62 33.23
N GLU A 43 -31.47 -25.16 33.27
CA GLU A 43 -32.05 -24.29 32.25
C GLU A 43 -31.33 -22.93 32.16
N ASN A 44 -30.95 -22.35 33.30
CA ASN A 44 -30.17 -21.10 33.35
C ASN A 44 -28.80 -21.25 32.70
N ALA A 45 -28.11 -22.35 32.94
CA ALA A 45 -26.80 -22.57 32.35
C ALA A 45 -26.86 -22.88 30.85
N ILE A 46 -27.89 -23.60 30.37
CA ILE A 46 -28.14 -23.76 28.92
C ILE A 46 -28.32 -22.38 28.27
N THR A 47 -29.11 -21.51 28.89
CA THR A 47 -29.32 -20.13 28.40
C THR A 47 -28.01 -19.33 28.37
N GLY A 48 -27.14 -19.52 29.36
CA GLY A 48 -25.80 -18.93 29.38
C GLY A 48 -24.92 -19.42 28.23
N LEU A 49 -24.94 -20.73 27.94
CA LEU A 49 -24.22 -21.32 26.80
C LEU A 49 -24.75 -20.81 25.45
N ASP A 50 -26.06 -20.70 25.28
CA ASP A 50 -26.67 -20.14 24.06
C ASP A 50 -26.25 -18.69 23.83
N THR A 51 -26.23 -17.90 24.92
CA THR A 51 -25.77 -16.50 24.88
C THR A 51 -24.30 -16.42 24.51
N ALA A 52 -23.46 -17.29 25.10
CA ALA A 52 -22.05 -17.38 24.78
C ALA A 52 -21.82 -17.76 23.31
N GLU A 53 -22.57 -18.74 22.79
CA GLU A 53 -22.51 -19.13 21.37
C GLU A 53 -22.82 -17.95 20.46
N GLN A 54 -23.92 -17.24 20.72
CA GLN A 54 -24.31 -16.07 19.93
C GLN A 54 -23.20 -15.00 19.93
N ARG A 55 -22.57 -14.75 21.09
CA ARG A 55 -21.47 -13.79 21.19
C ARG A 55 -20.26 -14.21 20.37
N VAL A 56 -19.86 -15.48 20.44
CA VAL A 56 -18.74 -16.00 19.61
C VAL A 56 -19.08 -15.87 18.13
N ARG A 57 -20.31 -16.20 17.72
CA ARG A 57 -20.74 -16.05 16.31
C ARG A 57 -20.69 -14.59 15.84
N SER A 58 -21.21 -13.66 16.64
CA SER A 58 -21.14 -12.22 16.32
C SER A 58 -19.69 -11.72 16.26
N ALA A 59 -18.84 -12.19 17.17
CA ALA A 59 -17.43 -11.84 17.18
C ALA A 59 -16.69 -12.33 15.92
N SER A 60 -16.96 -13.57 15.51
CA SER A 60 -16.42 -14.15 14.29
C SER A 60 -16.90 -13.41 13.04
N GLN A 61 -18.18 -13.03 12.96
CA GLN A 61 -18.71 -12.23 11.86
C GLN A 61 -18.00 -10.87 11.76
N ALA A 62 -17.85 -10.17 12.89
CA ALA A 62 -17.15 -8.89 12.94
C ALA A 62 -15.67 -9.03 12.50
N PHE A 63 -15.01 -10.11 12.91
CA PHE A 63 -13.64 -10.40 12.46
C PHE A 63 -13.58 -10.66 10.94
N MET A 64 -14.50 -11.47 10.40
CA MET A 64 -14.56 -11.75 8.96
C MET A 64 -14.82 -10.49 8.14
N THR A 65 -15.74 -9.62 8.58
CA THR A 65 -15.98 -8.33 7.93
C THR A 65 -14.74 -7.44 7.98
N GLY A 66 -14.10 -7.32 9.15
CA GLY A 66 -12.87 -6.56 9.31
C GLY A 66 -11.73 -7.08 8.43
N LEU A 67 -11.56 -8.40 8.35
CA LEU A 67 -10.57 -9.04 7.49
C LEU A 67 -10.83 -8.75 6.01
N GLY A 68 -12.08 -8.91 5.55
CA GLY A 68 -12.44 -8.63 4.15
C GLY A 68 -12.13 -7.18 3.75
N ILE A 69 -12.43 -6.24 4.65
CA ILE A 69 -12.07 -4.83 4.48
C ILE A 69 -10.55 -4.63 4.35
N ILE A 70 -9.77 -5.27 5.23
CA ILE A 70 -8.29 -5.17 5.22
C ILE A 70 -7.74 -5.75 3.92
N THR A 71 -8.21 -6.92 3.50
CA THR A 71 -7.78 -7.57 2.26
C THR A 71 -8.06 -6.70 1.04
N THR A 72 -9.27 -6.15 0.91
CA THR A 72 -9.59 -5.24 -0.21
C THR A 72 -8.67 -4.01 -0.26
N ARG A 73 -8.30 -3.47 0.90
CA ARG A 73 -7.35 -2.34 0.97
C ARG A 73 -5.93 -2.75 0.62
N GLU A 74 -5.49 -3.91 1.09
CA GLU A 74 -4.19 -4.46 0.76
C GLU A 74 -4.05 -4.63 -0.76
N ASP A 75 -5.07 -5.18 -1.42
CA ASP A 75 -5.08 -5.36 -2.88
C ASP A 75 -5.06 -4.01 -3.62
N PHE A 76 -5.86 -3.05 -3.17
CA PHE A 76 -5.86 -1.70 -3.73
C PHE A 76 -4.48 -1.02 -3.57
N LEU A 77 -3.86 -1.11 -2.39
CA LEU A 77 -2.57 -0.48 -2.13
C LEU A 77 -1.43 -1.13 -2.92
N LYS A 78 -1.48 -2.45 -3.14
CA LYS A 78 -0.54 -3.13 -4.05
C LYS A 78 -0.68 -2.60 -5.47
N GLY A 79 -1.89 -2.60 -6.02
CA GLY A 79 -2.12 -2.07 -7.38
C GLY A 79 -1.76 -0.58 -7.50
N PHE A 80 -2.02 0.21 -6.46
CA PHE A 80 -1.60 1.61 -6.41
C PHE A 80 -0.07 1.75 -6.39
N SER A 81 0.62 0.92 -5.61
CA SER A 81 2.09 0.87 -5.59
C SER A 81 2.63 0.51 -6.97
N ASP A 82 2.08 -0.51 -7.63
CA ASP A 82 2.51 -0.93 -8.96
C ASP A 82 2.36 0.22 -9.98
N VAL A 83 1.25 0.95 -9.93
CA VAL A 83 1.01 2.13 -10.79
C VAL A 83 1.98 3.27 -10.46
N LEU A 84 2.27 3.50 -9.18
CA LEU A 84 3.24 4.51 -8.76
C LEU A 84 4.65 4.14 -9.20
N ASP A 85 5.05 2.87 -9.09
CA ASP A 85 6.36 2.38 -9.53
C ASP A 85 6.48 2.49 -11.05
N GLU A 86 5.44 2.13 -11.82
CA GLU A 86 5.43 2.32 -13.27
C GLU A 86 5.47 3.80 -13.65
N GLY A 87 4.71 4.64 -12.94
CA GLY A 87 4.69 6.09 -13.15
C GLY A 87 6.05 6.73 -12.84
N ALA A 88 6.65 6.37 -11.72
CA ALA A 88 7.98 6.83 -11.31
C ALA A 88 9.05 6.33 -12.28
N ALA A 89 8.96 5.08 -12.75
CA ALA A 89 9.82 4.55 -13.80
C ALA A 89 9.66 5.35 -15.09
N LYS A 90 8.44 5.68 -15.54
CA LYS A 90 8.20 6.54 -16.72
C LYS A 90 8.72 7.97 -16.57
N LEU A 91 8.73 8.52 -15.35
CA LEU A 91 9.26 9.85 -15.07
C LEU A 91 10.79 9.86 -14.89
N THR A 92 11.37 8.75 -14.42
CA THR A 92 12.81 8.61 -14.14
C THR A 92 13.59 8.04 -15.33
N LEU A 93 13.02 7.07 -16.03
CA LEU A 93 13.39 6.76 -17.42
C LEU A 93 12.89 7.94 -18.26
N ALA A 94 13.61 9.06 -18.18
CA ALA A 94 13.63 10.03 -19.25
C ALA A 94 13.78 9.23 -20.55
N ASP A 95 12.94 9.55 -21.53
CA ASP A 95 12.90 8.85 -22.82
C ASP A 95 14.32 8.70 -23.37
N GLN A 96 14.94 7.52 -23.16
CA GLN A 96 16.34 7.26 -23.50
C GLN A 96 16.55 7.46 -25.00
N ASN A 97 15.50 7.33 -25.81
CA ASN A 97 15.56 7.64 -27.23
C ASN A 97 15.67 9.14 -27.46
N LYS A 98 14.94 9.97 -26.70
CA LYS A 98 15.05 11.44 -26.78
C LYS A 98 16.39 11.94 -26.24
N GLU A 99 16.85 11.41 -25.11
CA GLU A 99 18.14 11.76 -24.54
C GLU A 99 19.29 11.26 -25.43
N GLY A 100 19.18 10.04 -25.97
CA GLY A 100 20.11 9.47 -26.96
C GLY A 100 20.15 10.23 -28.28
N ALA A 101 18.99 10.63 -28.83
CA ALA A 101 18.92 11.48 -30.02
C ALA A 101 19.52 12.87 -29.76
N THR A 102 19.33 13.43 -28.56
CA THR A 102 19.93 14.70 -28.15
C THR A 102 21.45 14.58 -28.03
N LEU A 103 21.95 13.47 -27.44
CA LEU A 103 23.38 13.17 -27.36
C LEU A 103 24.01 12.99 -28.74
N LEU A 104 23.36 12.21 -29.62
CA LEU A 104 23.83 12.02 -30.99
C LEU A 104 23.87 13.35 -31.75
N THR A 105 22.80 14.14 -31.63
CA THR A 105 22.73 15.49 -32.23
C THR A 105 23.85 16.38 -31.69
N LEU A 106 24.12 16.34 -30.39
CA LEU A 106 25.22 17.09 -29.76
C LEU A 106 26.59 16.64 -30.30
N GLN A 107 26.83 15.33 -30.40
CA GLN A 107 28.06 14.78 -30.98
C GLN A 107 28.22 15.21 -32.45
N THR A 108 27.15 15.15 -33.26
CA THR A 108 27.18 15.62 -34.65
C THR A 108 27.51 17.11 -34.73
N ARG A 109 26.90 17.95 -33.86
CA ARG A 109 27.21 19.38 -33.79
C ARG A 109 28.66 19.65 -33.37
N GLN A 110 29.21 18.88 -32.42
CA GLN A 110 30.61 19.00 -32.01
C GLN A 110 31.56 18.59 -33.12
N GLN A 111 31.28 17.50 -33.84
CA GLN A 111 32.06 17.05 -34.98
C GLN A 111 32.05 18.11 -36.10
N LEU A 112 30.88 18.65 -36.45
CA LEU A 112 30.77 19.76 -37.40
C LEU A 112 31.54 21.00 -36.93
N SER A 113 31.50 21.33 -35.65
CA SER A 113 32.24 22.47 -35.08
C SER A 113 33.75 22.27 -35.15
N GLN A 114 34.26 21.05 -34.86
CA GLN A 114 35.68 20.72 -34.99
C GLN A 114 36.13 20.78 -36.44
N THR A 115 35.35 20.24 -37.38
CA THR A 115 35.67 20.32 -38.80
C THR A 115 35.63 21.76 -39.30
N ALA A 116 34.65 22.57 -38.87
CA ALA A 116 34.58 23.99 -39.19
C ALA A 116 35.77 24.79 -38.63
N LEU A 117 36.22 24.50 -37.40
CA LEU A 117 37.44 25.06 -36.79
C LEU A 117 38.71 24.64 -37.55
N GLY A 118 38.80 23.38 -37.95
CA GLY A 118 39.91 22.88 -38.77
C GLY A 118 39.96 23.57 -40.12
N LEU A 119 38.82 23.69 -40.79
CA LEU A 119 38.69 24.40 -42.07
C LEU A 119 39.00 25.89 -41.93
N ALA A 120 38.58 26.53 -40.83
CA ALA A 120 38.89 27.93 -40.56
C ALA A 120 40.39 28.16 -40.34
N ASN A 121 41.08 27.29 -39.61
CA ASN A 121 42.53 27.37 -39.42
C ASN A 121 43.31 27.09 -40.72
N GLN A 122 42.89 26.10 -41.51
CA GLN A 122 43.48 25.84 -42.84
C GLN A 122 43.28 27.03 -43.79
N ASN A 123 42.08 27.63 -43.82
CA ASN A 123 41.80 28.80 -44.63
C ASN A 123 42.63 30.02 -44.20
N GLN A 124 42.80 30.25 -42.88
CA GLN A 124 43.67 31.32 -42.39
C GLN A 124 45.16 31.11 -42.76
N GLN A 125 45.65 29.86 -42.71
CA GLN A 125 47.01 29.53 -43.15
C GLN A 125 47.21 29.65 -44.67
N ALA A 126 46.21 29.25 -45.46
CA ALA A 126 46.22 29.42 -46.92
C ALA A 126 46.27 30.92 -47.29
N ILE A 127 45.51 31.77 -46.60
CA ILE A 127 45.58 33.23 -46.77
C ILE A 127 46.98 33.76 -46.39
N LEU A 128 47.57 33.29 -45.29
CA LEU A 128 48.93 33.70 -44.90
C LEU A 128 50.01 33.25 -45.90
N SER A 129 49.83 32.13 -46.61
CA SER A 129 50.75 31.72 -47.69
C SER A 129 50.66 32.56 -48.96
N LEU A 130 49.53 33.25 -49.18
CA LEU A 130 49.35 34.17 -50.32
C LEU A 130 50.02 35.54 -50.12
N PHE A 131 50.41 35.86 -48.89
CA PHE A 131 51.14 37.07 -48.53
C PHE A 131 52.64 36.85 -48.32
N ARG A 132 53.18 35.71 -48.81
CA ARG A 132 54.61 35.38 -48.81
C ARG A 132 55.18 35.33 -50.22
#